data_AF-A0AAV6VA08-F1
#
_entry.id   AF-A0AAV6VA08-F1
#
_cell.length_a   1.000
_cell.length_b   1.000
_cell.length_c   1.000
_cell.angle_alpha   90.00
_cell.angle_beta   90.00
_cell.angle_gamma   90.00
#
_symmetry.space_group_name_H-M   'P 1'
#
loop_
_entity.id
_entity.type
_entity.pdbx_description
1 polymer ?
#
loop_
_entity_poly.entity_id
_entity_poly.type
_entity_poly.pdbx_seq_one_letter_code
_entity_poly.pdbx_strand_id
1 'polypeptide(L)'
;MSACGVTEMQQSSSGSLYGDLEEYLTEVERRAQRTSNNDADDVYSQLAQREKDLVLAAELGKALLEKNEEISRANERLAEEYSHKLELLEQEKHALRRKLDVLEGEYDSRVSELQGDLGRLQSEVTEAAAAHRLQDKERSQMVEELTEQNHRLTAQLKQASRTEDQLQSQLQALREQFNVRRSNLHDHVSQLEGLREEINILSERKHELERRMCALSDEREGLNVSLEESSDRILFLERRNREQETQLRLQQRDIDELRQTNSHLQSKLDVVLRRCGDASGGDRPSLFNEIEMSSSQSSVEDELRSPSQCGRTKELSNLGSSIGFPGDYPEDEIECDDELALAMDTEESWKLREELLPIYRQLRRLCDDVRRRRDVVHYSSSDSGISTSSPEEIRAEEMRIGMLASVTRELVHLVEESFVSDGICLSCQSLAEDRETLEKVQKELIEKKEDLKRKTEESSQMLVKVTLQETELGALKESRDQLRSDMDNSALAKDQVVKKAWEVRDQAVARKNAVEIELARTRIDVMHINSQLMEAVQQKVELSQQLEQWKLDMEVLLDNQVMKKLKTQEKDDIKPKDSTLSADTPPTKATPARGKLFRLWR
;
A
#
# COMPACT_ATOMS: atom_id res chain seq x y z
N MET A 1 65.39 -65.62 -27.75
CA MET A 1 65.45 -67.08 -27.94
C MET A 1 64.70 -67.41 -29.22
N SER A 2 65.43 -67.85 -30.25
CA SER A 2 64.92 -68.72 -31.33
C SER A 2 66.10 -69.06 -32.23
N ALA A 3 66.67 -70.24 -32.02
CA ALA A 3 67.60 -70.90 -32.90
C ALA A 3 66.92 -72.21 -33.33
N CYS A 4 66.56 -72.32 -34.60
CA CYS A 4 66.13 -73.57 -35.19
C CYS A 4 66.29 -73.50 -36.71
N GLY A 5 66.92 -74.53 -37.28
CA GLY A 5 66.85 -74.81 -38.71
C GLY A 5 68.18 -74.99 -39.43
N VAL A 6 69.11 -75.79 -38.90
CA VAL A 6 70.25 -76.31 -39.70
C VAL A 6 70.49 -77.78 -39.33
N THR A 7 69.54 -78.66 -39.64
CA THR A 7 69.67 -80.11 -39.34
C THR A 7 69.16 -81.05 -40.43
N GLU A 8 68.77 -80.58 -41.61
CA GLU A 8 68.08 -81.44 -42.60
C GLU A 8 68.79 -81.70 -43.94
N MET A 9 70.05 -81.28 -44.14
CA MET A 9 70.70 -81.47 -45.45
C MET A 9 71.79 -82.56 -45.55
N GLN A 10 72.03 -83.37 -44.52
CA GLN A 10 73.28 -84.16 -44.48
C GLN A 10 73.17 -85.69 -44.37
N GLN A 11 71.99 -86.32 -44.49
CA GLN A 11 71.85 -87.74 -44.11
C GLN A 11 71.27 -88.75 -45.12
N SER A 12 70.93 -88.40 -46.36
CA SER A 12 70.20 -89.35 -47.24
C SER A 12 70.89 -89.82 -48.52
N SER A 13 72.12 -89.39 -48.85
CA SER A 13 72.76 -89.80 -50.13
C SER A 13 74.04 -90.64 -50.01
N SER A 14 74.63 -90.77 -48.81
CA SER A 14 75.96 -91.37 -48.64
C SER A 14 75.98 -92.90 -48.54
N GLY A 15 74.86 -93.54 -48.15
CA GLY A 15 74.81 -94.99 -47.89
C GLY A 15 74.66 -95.87 -49.15
N SER A 16 73.95 -95.39 -50.19
CA SER A 16 73.72 -96.18 -51.41
C SER A 16 74.91 -96.16 -52.37
N LEU A 17 75.68 -95.07 -52.37
CA LEU A 17 76.81 -94.91 -53.29
C LEU A 17 77.96 -95.90 -52.98
N TYR A 18 78.12 -96.27 -51.71
CA TYR A 18 79.20 -97.14 -51.24
C TYR A 18 79.04 -98.60 -51.69
N GLY A 19 77.81 -99.13 -51.76
CA GLY A 19 77.55 -100.49 -52.22
C GLY A 19 77.78 -100.69 -53.72
N ASP A 20 77.32 -99.73 -54.53
CA ASP A 20 77.48 -99.78 -56.00
C ASP A 20 78.96 -99.68 -56.42
N LEU A 21 79.78 -98.96 -55.64
CA LEU A 21 81.23 -98.84 -55.84
C LEU A 21 81.97 -100.16 -55.55
N GLU A 22 81.51 -100.93 -54.56
CA GLU A 22 82.13 -102.19 -54.15
C GLU A 22 81.86 -103.32 -55.17
N GLU A 23 80.64 -103.38 -55.71
CA GLU A 23 80.29 -104.30 -56.80
C GLU A 23 81.06 -103.98 -58.10
N TYR A 24 81.24 -102.69 -58.43
CA TYR A 24 82.03 -102.25 -59.59
C TYR A 24 83.52 -102.61 -59.44
N LEU A 25 84.10 -102.45 -58.25
CA LEU A 25 85.49 -102.83 -57.95
C LEU A 25 85.73 -104.33 -58.12
N THR A 26 84.82 -105.18 -57.62
CA THR A 26 84.95 -106.64 -57.79
C THR A 26 84.81 -107.08 -59.25
N GLU A 27 83.99 -106.38 -60.05
CA GLU A 27 83.85 -106.65 -61.49
C GLU A 27 85.08 -106.18 -62.30
N VAL A 28 85.73 -105.09 -61.88
CA VAL A 28 87.01 -104.62 -62.44
C VAL A 28 88.16 -105.58 -62.12
N GLU A 29 88.23 -106.10 -60.89
CA GLU A 29 89.21 -107.14 -60.50
C GLU A 29 89.00 -108.45 -61.27
N ARG A 30 87.74 -108.86 -61.46
CA ARG A 30 87.38 -110.06 -62.21
C ARG A 30 87.71 -109.93 -63.71
N ARG A 31 87.62 -108.71 -64.28
CA ARG A 31 88.12 -108.39 -65.63
C ARG A 31 89.65 -108.38 -65.72
N ALA A 32 90.35 -107.85 -64.73
CA ALA A 32 91.81 -107.81 -64.68
C ALA A 32 92.44 -109.23 -64.58
N GLN A 33 91.77 -110.16 -63.89
CA GLN A 33 92.21 -111.56 -63.79
C GLN A 33 92.02 -112.37 -65.08
N ARG A 34 91.09 -111.97 -65.96
CA ARG A 34 90.87 -112.65 -67.25
C ARG A 34 91.91 -112.31 -68.32
N THR A 35 92.64 -111.20 -68.19
CA THR A 35 93.61 -110.74 -69.19
C THR A 35 95.03 -111.31 -68.99
N SER A 36 95.28 -112.11 -67.96
CA SER A 36 96.64 -112.57 -67.61
C SER A 36 97.11 -113.85 -68.33
N ASN A 37 96.23 -114.59 -69.03
CA ASN A 37 96.52 -115.99 -69.39
C ASN A 37 96.49 -116.35 -70.89
N ASN A 38 96.36 -115.41 -71.83
CA ASN A 38 96.57 -115.70 -73.27
C ASN A 38 97.01 -114.42 -74.03
N ASP A 39 97.92 -114.63 -74.99
CA ASP A 39 98.30 -113.75 -76.12
C ASP A 39 99.37 -112.65 -75.91
N ALA A 40 100.63 -113.05 -76.14
CA ALA A 40 101.78 -112.15 -76.31
C ALA A 40 101.71 -111.27 -77.59
N ASP A 41 100.81 -111.59 -78.55
CA ASP A 41 100.53 -110.76 -79.75
C ASP A 41 99.33 -109.82 -79.57
N ASP A 42 98.62 -109.89 -78.44
CA ASP A 42 97.53 -108.99 -78.07
C ASP A 42 97.98 -107.91 -77.08
N VAL A 43 99.23 -107.96 -76.60
CA VAL A 43 99.79 -106.97 -75.66
C VAL A 43 99.75 -105.56 -76.23
N TYR A 44 100.00 -105.39 -77.54
CA TYR A 44 99.93 -104.07 -78.19
C TYR A 44 98.50 -103.55 -78.36
N SER A 45 97.54 -104.41 -78.69
CA SER A 45 96.12 -104.05 -78.82
C SER A 45 95.48 -103.79 -77.46
N GLN A 46 95.80 -104.62 -76.45
CA GLN A 46 95.43 -104.41 -75.06
C GLN A 46 96.07 -103.14 -74.50
N LEU A 47 97.34 -102.85 -74.80
CA LEU A 47 97.97 -101.59 -74.39
C LEU A 47 97.28 -100.39 -75.05
N ALA A 48 96.99 -100.44 -76.35
CA ALA A 48 96.24 -99.39 -77.04
C ALA A 48 94.81 -99.23 -76.51
N GLN A 49 94.16 -100.32 -76.08
CA GLN A 49 92.84 -100.29 -75.45
C GLN A 49 92.91 -99.73 -74.02
N ARG A 50 93.93 -100.08 -73.25
CA ARG A 50 94.20 -99.51 -71.93
C ARG A 50 94.59 -98.04 -72.02
N GLU A 51 95.32 -97.62 -73.04
CA GLU A 51 95.60 -96.20 -73.33
C GLU A 51 94.30 -95.45 -73.67
N LYS A 52 93.41 -96.03 -74.49
CA LYS A 52 92.08 -95.46 -74.75
C LYS A 52 91.21 -95.39 -73.49
N ASP A 53 91.19 -96.42 -72.66
CA ASP A 53 90.43 -96.45 -71.41
C ASP A 53 90.98 -95.45 -70.39
N LEU A 54 92.31 -95.27 -70.32
CA LEU A 54 92.94 -94.25 -69.49
C LEU A 54 92.60 -92.84 -69.96
N VAL A 55 92.57 -92.62 -71.28
CA VAL A 55 92.12 -91.33 -71.86
C VAL A 55 90.65 -91.09 -71.54
N LEU A 56 89.77 -92.08 -71.75
CA LEU A 56 88.34 -91.97 -71.44
C LEU A 56 88.08 -91.75 -69.94
N ALA A 57 88.83 -92.41 -69.05
CA ALA A 57 88.73 -92.19 -67.61
C ALA A 57 89.20 -90.79 -67.21
N ALA A 58 90.26 -90.27 -67.86
CA ALA A 58 90.71 -88.90 -67.67
C ALA A 58 89.68 -87.88 -68.22
N GLU A 59 89.03 -88.17 -69.35
CA GLU A 59 87.95 -87.35 -69.91
C GLU A 59 86.70 -87.36 -69.02
N LEU A 60 86.30 -88.51 -68.48
CA LEU A 60 85.21 -88.63 -67.51
C LEU A 60 85.56 -87.90 -66.21
N GLY A 61 86.79 -88.07 -65.70
CA GLY A 61 87.30 -87.34 -64.54
C GLY A 61 87.29 -85.84 -64.76
N LYS A 62 87.69 -85.38 -65.95
CA LYS A 62 87.60 -83.97 -66.34
C LYS A 62 86.15 -83.47 -66.39
N ALA A 63 85.24 -84.21 -67.00
CA ALA A 63 83.82 -83.86 -67.05
C ALA A 63 83.18 -83.83 -65.65
N LEU A 64 83.55 -84.75 -64.76
CA LEU A 64 83.12 -84.76 -63.37
C LEU A 64 83.69 -83.60 -62.57
N LEU A 65 84.97 -83.24 -62.78
CA LEU A 65 85.56 -82.05 -62.17
C LEU A 65 84.88 -80.78 -62.67
N GLU A 66 84.64 -80.64 -63.97
CA GLU A 66 83.90 -79.51 -64.55
C GLU A 66 82.47 -79.41 -63.97
N LYS A 67 81.77 -80.54 -63.80
CA LYS A 67 80.45 -80.58 -63.16
C LYS A 67 80.51 -80.22 -61.67
N ASN A 68 81.52 -80.69 -60.96
CA ASN A 68 81.70 -80.38 -59.55
C ASN A 68 82.07 -78.90 -59.35
N GLU A 69 82.87 -78.33 -60.26
CA GLU A 69 83.13 -76.89 -60.31
C GLU A 69 81.87 -76.09 -60.66
N GLU A 70 81.02 -76.55 -61.58
CA GLU A 70 79.73 -75.92 -61.87
C GLU A 70 78.80 -75.93 -60.65
N ILE A 71 78.71 -77.06 -59.95
CA ILE A 71 77.93 -77.21 -58.71
C ILE A 71 78.51 -76.32 -57.61
N SER A 72 79.83 -76.25 -57.47
CA SER A 72 80.51 -75.38 -56.50
C SER A 72 80.21 -73.91 -56.80
N ARG A 73 80.34 -73.48 -58.06
CA ARG A 73 79.95 -72.13 -58.52
C ARG A 73 78.47 -71.83 -58.28
N ALA A 74 77.58 -72.82 -58.43
CA ALA A 74 76.16 -72.64 -58.15
C ALA A 74 75.88 -72.53 -56.63
N ASN A 75 76.57 -73.31 -55.81
CA ASN A 75 76.48 -73.24 -54.35
C ASN A 75 77.02 -71.92 -53.80
N GLU A 76 78.10 -71.40 -54.37
CA GLU A 76 78.64 -70.07 -54.05
C GLU A 76 77.61 -68.97 -54.33
N ARG A 77 77.00 -68.96 -55.53
CA ARG A 77 75.93 -68.00 -55.86
C ARG A 77 74.73 -68.12 -54.90
N LEU A 78 74.32 -69.34 -54.58
CA LEU A 78 73.24 -69.56 -53.61
C LEU A 78 73.62 -69.03 -52.23
N ALA A 79 74.86 -69.26 -51.78
CA ALA A 79 75.34 -68.73 -50.50
C ALA A 79 75.35 -67.20 -50.49
N GLU A 80 75.77 -66.55 -51.58
CA GLU A 80 75.71 -65.09 -51.77
C GLU A 80 74.26 -64.57 -51.75
N GLU A 81 73.33 -65.26 -52.42
CA GLU A 81 71.91 -64.90 -52.39
C GLU A 81 71.32 -65.05 -50.98
N TYR A 82 71.71 -66.08 -50.23
CA TYR A 82 71.28 -66.27 -48.85
C TYR A 82 71.90 -65.24 -47.90
N SER A 83 73.16 -64.88 -48.08
CA SER A 83 73.80 -63.82 -47.28
C SER A 83 73.12 -62.48 -47.54
N HIS A 84 72.84 -62.14 -48.80
CA HIS A 84 72.10 -60.92 -49.14
C HIS A 84 70.69 -60.90 -48.53
N LYS A 85 69.96 -62.04 -48.56
CA LYS A 85 68.64 -62.14 -47.92
C LYS A 85 68.74 -61.97 -46.41
N LEU A 86 69.76 -62.53 -45.75
CA LEU A 86 70.01 -62.35 -44.32
C LEU A 86 70.28 -60.88 -43.99
N GLU A 87 71.13 -60.21 -44.76
CA GLU A 87 71.43 -58.78 -44.58
C GLU A 87 70.16 -57.92 -44.71
N LEU A 88 69.31 -58.17 -45.70
CA LEU A 88 68.03 -57.46 -45.85
C LEU A 88 67.12 -57.68 -44.63
N LEU A 89 66.96 -58.92 -44.17
CA LEU A 89 66.14 -59.23 -43.00
C LEU A 89 66.68 -58.58 -41.73
N GLU A 90 68.00 -58.51 -41.57
CA GLU A 90 68.64 -57.80 -40.46
C GLU A 90 68.36 -56.29 -40.54
N GLN A 91 68.51 -55.69 -41.71
CA GLN A 91 68.20 -54.27 -41.94
C GLN A 91 66.72 -53.97 -41.63
N GLU A 92 65.80 -54.79 -42.13
CA GLU A 92 64.35 -54.67 -41.88
C GLU A 92 64.04 -54.80 -40.38
N LYS A 93 64.63 -55.78 -39.71
CA LYS A 93 64.50 -55.97 -38.25
C LYS A 93 65.01 -54.74 -37.49
N HIS A 94 66.17 -54.20 -37.85
CA HIS A 94 66.72 -52.99 -37.23
C HIS A 94 65.86 -51.75 -37.54
N ALA A 95 65.26 -51.67 -38.73
CA ALA A 95 64.33 -50.60 -39.09
C ALA A 95 63.02 -50.71 -38.30
N LEU A 96 62.46 -51.91 -38.16
CA LEU A 96 61.24 -52.15 -37.39
C LEU A 96 61.42 -51.86 -35.90
N ARG A 97 62.55 -52.26 -35.31
CA ARG A 97 62.89 -51.91 -33.92
C ARG A 97 62.92 -50.40 -33.71
N ARG A 98 63.63 -49.66 -34.57
CA ARG A 98 63.66 -48.19 -34.48
C ARG A 98 62.28 -47.56 -34.64
N LYS A 99 61.44 -48.08 -35.54
CA LYS A 99 60.05 -47.62 -35.68
C LYS A 99 59.24 -47.89 -34.42
N LEU A 100 59.44 -49.04 -33.78
CA LEU A 100 58.79 -49.39 -32.53
C LEU A 100 59.25 -48.47 -31.40
N ASP A 101 60.56 -48.25 -31.23
CA ASP A 101 61.11 -47.33 -30.22
C ASP A 101 60.58 -45.89 -30.39
N VAL A 102 60.45 -45.41 -31.64
CA VAL A 102 59.88 -44.09 -31.93
C VAL A 102 58.39 -44.03 -31.53
N LEU A 103 57.61 -45.05 -31.90
CA LEU A 103 56.20 -45.10 -31.53
C LEU A 103 56.02 -45.22 -30.02
N GLU A 104 56.84 -46.02 -29.34
CA GLU A 104 56.85 -46.12 -27.87
C GLU A 104 57.12 -44.75 -27.24
N GLY A 105 58.14 -44.02 -27.70
CA GLY A 105 58.43 -42.66 -27.23
C GLY A 105 57.28 -41.66 -27.47
N GLU A 106 56.58 -41.75 -28.60
CA GLU A 106 55.38 -40.94 -28.85
C GLU A 106 54.24 -41.30 -27.89
N TYR A 107 54.03 -42.58 -27.60
CA TYR A 107 53.03 -43.02 -26.63
C TYR A 107 53.41 -42.56 -25.22
N ASP A 108 54.66 -42.68 -24.80
CA ASP A 108 55.14 -42.22 -23.50
C ASP A 108 54.98 -40.70 -23.35
N SER A 109 55.20 -39.93 -24.42
CA SER A 109 54.98 -38.49 -24.45
C SER A 109 53.49 -38.17 -24.27
N ARG A 110 52.60 -38.83 -25.04
CA ARG A 110 51.14 -38.67 -24.91
C ARG A 110 50.63 -39.06 -23.52
N VAL A 111 51.16 -40.14 -22.95
CA VAL A 111 50.82 -40.58 -21.58
C VAL A 111 51.26 -39.53 -20.57
N SER A 112 52.46 -38.97 -20.71
CA SER A 112 52.96 -37.93 -19.82
C SER A 112 52.15 -36.62 -19.91
N GLU A 113 51.73 -36.23 -21.11
CA GLU A 113 50.82 -35.10 -21.33
C GLU A 113 49.47 -35.32 -20.65
N LEU A 114 48.83 -36.47 -20.88
CA LEU A 114 47.55 -36.81 -20.27
C LEU A 114 47.65 -36.93 -18.74
N GLN A 115 48.76 -37.46 -18.20
CA GLN A 115 49.02 -37.48 -16.76
C GLN A 115 49.17 -36.06 -16.21
N GLY A 116 49.85 -35.17 -16.93
CA GLY A 116 49.94 -33.75 -16.60
C GLY A 116 48.57 -33.06 -16.58
N ASP A 117 47.76 -33.29 -17.61
CA ASP A 117 46.41 -32.71 -17.71
C ASP A 117 45.47 -33.26 -16.62
N LEU A 118 45.54 -34.56 -16.31
CA LEU A 118 44.82 -35.15 -15.18
C LEU A 118 45.23 -34.51 -13.85
N GLY A 119 46.54 -34.27 -13.65
CA GLY A 119 47.05 -33.58 -12.47
C GLY A 119 46.52 -32.14 -12.35
N ARG A 120 46.51 -31.38 -13.45
CA ARG A 120 45.95 -30.01 -13.47
C ARG A 120 44.46 -30.01 -13.17
N LEU A 121 43.68 -30.86 -13.84
CA LEU A 121 42.24 -30.97 -13.61
C LEU A 121 41.92 -31.40 -12.18
N GLN A 122 42.72 -32.29 -11.58
CA GLN A 122 42.58 -32.64 -10.17
C GLN A 122 42.83 -31.45 -9.26
N SER A 123 43.90 -30.66 -9.49
CA SER A 123 44.17 -29.44 -8.72
C SER A 123 43.02 -28.44 -8.84
N GLU A 124 42.57 -28.14 -10.06
CA GLU A 124 41.46 -27.22 -10.33
C GLU A 124 40.16 -27.66 -9.64
N VAL A 125 39.84 -28.95 -9.67
CA VAL A 125 38.67 -29.50 -8.96
C VAL A 125 38.82 -29.34 -7.45
N THR A 126 40.01 -29.59 -6.88
CA THR A 126 40.23 -29.41 -5.44
C THR A 126 40.16 -27.94 -5.01
N GLU A 127 40.71 -27.02 -5.80
CA GLU A 127 40.66 -25.59 -5.57
C GLU A 127 39.23 -25.06 -5.69
N ALA A 128 38.50 -25.45 -6.74
CA ALA A 128 37.09 -25.10 -6.90
C ALA A 128 36.22 -25.63 -5.74
N ALA A 129 36.46 -26.86 -5.29
CA ALA A 129 35.76 -27.43 -4.14
C ALA A 129 36.10 -26.68 -2.83
N ALA A 130 37.35 -26.26 -2.63
CA ALA A 130 37.76 -25.46 -1.49
C ALA A 130 37.12 -24.06 -1.52
N ALA A 131 37.13 -23.40 -2.68
CA ALA A 131 36.49 -22.10 -2.89
C ALA A 131 34.97 -22.18 -2.65
N HIS A 132 34.30 -23.22 -3.15
CA HIS A 132 32.87 -23.44 -2.90
C HIS A 132 32.58 -23.63 -1.40
N ARG A 133 33.40 -24.41 -0.69
CA ARG A 133 33.26 -24.58 0.78
C ARG A 133 33.44 -23.27 1.55
N LEU A 134 34.32 -22.38 1.08
CA LEU A 134 34.48 -21.06 1.69
C LEU A 134 33.25 -20.19 1.44
N GLN A 135 32.79 -20.12 0.19
CA GLN A 135 31.58 -19.39 -0.18
C GLN A 135 30.34 -19.89 0.57
N ASP A 136 30.22 -21.20 0.79
CA ASP A 136 29.10 -21.76 1.57
C ASP A 136 29.17 -21.35 3.04
N LYS A 137 30.37 -21.25 3.62
CA LYS A 137 30.57 -20.74 4.99
C LYS A 137 30.22 -19.26 5.10
N GLU A 138 30.63 -18.46 4.13
CA GLU A 138 30.29 -17.03 4.08
C GLU A 138 28.78 -16.86 3.91
N ARG A 139 28.15 -17.62 3.00
CA ARG A 139 26.70 -17.64 2.83
C ARG A 139 25.98 -18.05 4.11
N SER A 140 26.45 -19.10 4.81
CA SER A 140 25.82 -19.52 6.06
C SER A 140 25.96 -18.46 7.16
N GLN A 141 27.12 -17.78 7.25
CA GLN A 141 27.33 -16.66 8.17
C GLN A 141 26.38 -15.49 7.87
N MET A 142 26.24 -15.10 6.60
CA MET A 142 25.29 -14.04 6.21
C MET A 142 23.85 -14.43 6.54
N VAL A 143 23.47 -15.70 6.35
CA VAL A 143 22.15 -16.20 6.74
C VAL A 143 21.98 -16.14 8.25
N GLU A 144 22.96 -16.58 9.04
CA GLU A 144 22.93 -16.49 10.50
C GLU A 144 22.74 -15.04 10.96
N GLU A 145 23.52 -14.09 10.45
CA GLU A 145 23.40 -12.66 10.76
C GLU A 145 22.01 -12.10 10.42
N LEU A 146 21.49 -12.40 9.23
CA LEU A 146 20.15 -11.98 8.82
C LEU A 146 19.06 -12.63 9.69
N THR A 147 19.22 -13.89 10.10
CA THR A 147 18.27 -14.54 10.99
C THR A 147 18.30 -13.95 12.39
N GLU A 148 19.47 -13.60 12.92
CA GLU A 148 19.61 -12.90 14.20
C GLU A 148 18.98 -11.51 14.15
N GLN A 149 19.22 -10.75 13.09
CA GLN A 149 18.60 -9.43 12.90
C GLN A 149 17.08 -9.53 12.85
N ASN A 150 16.54 -10.49 12.09
CA ASN A 150 15.11 -10.76 12.06
C ASN A 150 14.57 -11.15 13.44
N HIS A 151 15.30 -11.96 14.21
CA HIS A 151 14.91 -12.34 15.57
C HIS A 151 14.89 -11.13 16.51
N ARG A 152 15.90 -10.25 16.43
CA ARG A 152 15.99 -9.00 17.21
C ARG A 152 14.84 -8.04 16.87
N LEU A 153 14.58 -7.81 15.59
CA LEU A 153 13.45 -6.98 15.15
C LEU A 153 12.10 -7.55 15.58
N THR A 154 11.94 -8.87 15.50
CA THR A 154 10.73 -9.56 15.99
C THR A 154 10.56 -9.38 17.50
N ALA A 155 11.65 -9.44 18.27
CA ALA A 155 11.62 -9.21 19.71
C ALA A 155 11.25 -7.75 20.05
N GLN A 156 11.81 -6.78 19.33
CA GLN A 156 11.46 -5.36 19.46
C GLN A 156 9.99 -5.11 19.12
N LEU A 157 9.48 -5.70 18.05
CA LEU A 157 8.07 -5.58 17.65
C LEU A 157 7.13 -6.20 18.71
N LYS A 158 7.50 -7.36 19.27
CA LYS A 158 6.77 -7.95 20.40
C LYS A 158 6.79 -7.06 21.65
N GLN A 159 7.91 -6.40 21.93
CA GLN A 159 8.01 -5.46 23.05
C GLN A 159 7.13 -4.23 22.81
N ALA A 160 7.16 -3.65 21.61
CA ALA A 160 6.32 -2.52 21.23
C ALA A 160 4.82 -2.87 21.34
N SER A 161 4.41 -4.04 20.83
CA SER A 161 3.04 -4.54 20.97
C SER A 161 2.64 -4.69 22.44
N ARG A 162 3.50 -5.23 23.31
CA ARG A 162 3.20 -5.29 24.76
C ARG A 162 3.02 -3.91 25.39
N THR A 163 3.85 -2.94 25.01
CA THR A 163 3.68 -1.56 25.51
C THR A 163 2.41 -0.91 24.97
N GLU A 164 2.02 -1.22 23.74
CA GLU A 164 0.76 -0.76 23.16
C GLU A 164 -0.44 -1.36 23.92
N ASP A 165 -0.45 -2.66 24.17
CA ASP A 165 -1.50 -3.33 24.96
C ASP A 165 -1.61 -2.72 26.37
N GLN A 166 -0.48 -2.40 27.00
CA GLN A 166 -0.44 -1.71 28.29
C GLN A 166 -1.08 -0.33 28.20
N LEU A 167 -0.73 0.49 27.21
CA LEU A 167 -1.32 1.81 27.02
C LEU A 167 -2.81 1.74 26.66
N GLN A 168 -3.21 0.76 25.85
CA GLN A 168 -4.61 0.50 25.53
C GLN A 168 -5.41 0.15 26.79
N SER A 169 -4.87 -0.70 27.67
CA SER A 169 -5.51 -1.03 28.96
C SER A 169 -5.63 0.20 29.88
N GLN A 170 -4.61 1.07 29.91
CA GLN A 170 -4.65 2.33 30.66
C GLN A 170 -5.69 3.29 30.09
N LEU A 171 -5.77 3.42 28.77
CA LEU A 171 -6.80 4.22 28.10
C LEU A 171 -8.20 3.69 28.37
N GLN A 172 -8.39 2.37 28.36
CA GLN A 172 -9.66 1.76 28.72
C GLN A 172 -10.04 2.05 30.17
N ALA A 173 -9.12 1.87 31.12
CA ALA A 173 -9.35 2.19 32.53
C ALA A 173 -9.70 3.68 32.72
N LEU A 174 -9.02 4.59 32.02
CA LEU A 174 -9.34 6.03 32.06
C LEU A 174 -10.73 6.30 31.47
N ARG A 175 -11.09 5.68 30.34
CA ARG A 175 -12.44 5.79 29.74
C ARG A 175 -13.52 5.30 30.70
N GLU A 176 -13.29 4.19 31.38
CA GLU A 176 -14.19 3.66 32.42
C GLU A 176 -14.31 4.65 33.59
N GLN A 177 -13.20 5.22 34.07
CA GLN A 177 -13.23 6.27 35.11
C GLN A 177 -14.04 7.50 34.67
N PHE A 178 -13.86 7.97 33.44
CA PHE A 178 -14.64 9.09 32.90
C PHE A 178 -16.11 8.74 32.75
N ASN A 179 -16.43 7.52 32.34
CA ASN A 179 -17.81 7.05 32.26
C ASN A 179 -18.48 7.02 33.63
N VAL A 180 -17.80 6.53 34.66
CA VAL A 180 -18.31 6.55 36.05
C VAL A 180 -18.47 7.99 36.56
N ARG A 181 -17.50 8.88 36.32
CA ARG A 181 -17.65 10.30 36.69
C ARG A 181 -18.83 10.95 35.96
N ARG A 182 -19.04 10.62 34.69
CA ARG A 182 -20.16 11.11 33.89
C ARG A 182 -21.50 10.59 34.39
N SER A 183 -21.61 9.31 34.77
CA SER A 183 -22.83 8.78 35.37
C SER A 183 -23.12 9.42 36.72
N ASN A 184 -22.10 9.57 37.59
CA ASN A 184 -22.29 10.24 38.88
C ASN A 184 -22.74 11.70 38.71
N LEU A 185 -22.17 12.42 37.75
CA LEU A 185 -22.61 13.78 37.42
C LEU A 185 -24.06 13.78 36.93
N HIS A 186 -24.43 12.84 36.07
CA HIS A 186 -25.81 12.69 35.60
C HIS A 186 -26.78 12.42 36.76
N ASP A 187 -26.40 11.56 37.70
CA ASP A 187 -27.19 11.29 38.91
C ASP A 187 -27.35 12.54 39.77
N HIS A 188 -26.29 13.33 39.98
CA HIS A 188 -26.35 14.60 40.69
C HIS A 188 -27.23 15.64 39.98
N VAL A 189 -27.15 15.72 38.64
CA VAL A 189 -28.01 16.60 37.85
C VAL A 189 -29.47 16.19 38.00
N SER A 190 -29.79 14.89 37.91
CA SER A 190 -31.14 14.38 38.14
C SER A 190 -31.65 14.65 39.56
N GLN A 191 -30.79 14.52 40.58
CA GLN A 191 -31.12 14.91 41.95
C GLN A 191 -31.42 16.42 42.07
N LEU A 192 -30.64 17.27 41.41
CA LEU A 192 -30.89 18.71 41.38
C LEU A 192 -32.18 19.08 40.63
N GLU A 193 -32.48 18.38 39.54
CA GLU A 193 -33.76 18.52 38.81
C GLU A 193 -34.93 18.14 39.71
N GLY A 194 -34.85 17.02 40.45
CA GLY A 194 -35.87 16.62 41.42
C GLY A 194 -36.08 17.68 42.52
N LEU A 195 -35.00 18.21 43.11
CA LEU A 195 -35.11 19.28 44.10
C LEU A 195 -35.69 20.57 43.51
N ARG A 196 -35.36 20.91 42.26
CA ARG A 196 -35.96 22.06 41.57
C ARG A 196 -37.46 21.88 41.37
N GLU A 197 -37.90 20.69 40.98
CA GLU A 197 -39.33 20.35 40.86
C GLU A 197 -40.03 20.44 42.22
N GLU A 198 -39.43 19.93 43.30
CA GLU A 198 -39.97 20.07 44.66
C GLU A 198 -40.10 21.54 45.08
N ILE A 199 -39.08 22.37 44.82
CA ILE A 199 -39.13 23.81 45.09
C ILE A 199 -40.23 24.47 44.27
N ASN A 200 -40.40 24.10 42.99
CA ASN A 200 -41.45 24.63 42.14
C ASN A 200 -42.83 24.30 42.72
N ILE A 201 -43.09 23.04 43.10
CA ILE A 201 -44.36 22.62 43.71
C ILE A 201 -44.61 23.36 45.03
N LEU A 202 -43.59 23.51 45.88
CA LEU A 202 -43.70 24.28 47.13
C LEU A 202 -43.97 25.76 46.85
N SER A 203 -43.35 26.33 45.82
CA SER A 203 -43.59 27.70 45.40
C SER A 203 -45.02 27.86 44.89
N GLU A 204 -45.55 26.95 44.08
CA GLU A 204 -46.94 27.00 43.59
C GLU A 204 -47.93 26.91 44.75
N ARG A 205 -47.69 26.01 45.70
CA ARG A 205 -48.49 25.91 46.94
C ARG A 205 -48.43 27.18 47.77
N LYS A 206 -47.25 27.80 47.88
CA LYS A 206 -47.09 29.11 48.54
C LYS A 206 -47.93 30.18 47.84
N HIS A 207 -47.81 30.32 46.51
CA HIS A 207 -48.60 31.28 45.73
C HIS A 207 -50.10 31.02 45.85
N GLU A 208 -50.54 29.75 45.96
CA GLU A 208 -51.94 29.42 46.21
C GLU A 208 -52.41 29.85 47.60
N LEU A 209 -51.60 29.62 48.64
CA LEU A 209 -51.91 30.08 49.99
C LEU A 209 -51.93 31.60 50.08
N GLU A 210 -50.98 32.29 49.43
CA GLU A 210 -50.96 33.75 49.34
C GLU A 210 -52.23 34.29 48.63
N ARG A 211 -52.64 33.68 47.51
CA ARG A 211 -53.91 34.02 46.84
C ARG A 211 -55.12 33.84 47.76
N ARG A 212 -55.18 32.73 48.52
CA ARG A 212 -56.26 32.49 49.49
C ARG A 212 -56.24 33.51 50.63
N MET A 213 -55.06 33.90 51.12
CA MET A 213 -54.92 34.93 52.15
C MET A 213 -55.36 36.32 51.66
N CYS A 214 -55.02 36.69 50.42
CA CYS A 214 -55.51 37.92 49.81
C CYS A 214 -57.04 37.91 49.71
N ALA A 215 -57.63 36.83 49.17
CA ALA A 215 -59.09 36.71 49.08
C ALA A 215 -59.79 36.83 50.45
N LEU A 216 -59.26 36.18 51.50
CA LEU A 216 -59.79 36.32 52.87
C LEU A 216 -59.59 37.73 53.44
N SER A 217 -58.52 38.42 53.06
CA SER A 217 -58.28 39.80 53.47
C SER A 217 -59.25 40.77 52.79
N ASP A 218 -59.52 40.56 51.50
CA ASP A 218 -60.51 41.32 50.73
C ASP A 218 -61.93 41.07 51.30
N GLU A 219 -62.28 39.82 51.61
CA GLU A 219 -63.53 39.47 52.28
C GLU A 219 -63.66 40.13 53.65
N ARG A 220 -62.58 40.13 54.47
CA ARG A 220 -62.54 40.83 55.76
C ARG A 220 -62.75 42.33 55.59
N GLU A 221 -62.09 42.95 54.62
CA GLU A 221 -62.22 44.39 54.35
C GLU A 221 -63.62 44.74 53.85
N GLY A 222 -64.21 43.93 52.95
CA GLY A 222 -65.60 44.10 52.52
C GLY A 222 -66.60 43.97 53.66
N LEU A 223 -66.39 43.01 54.58
CA LEU A 223 -67.19 42.90 55.81
C LEU A 223 -66.98 44.10 56.74
N ASN A 224 -65.77 44.64 56.83
CA ASN A 224 -65.48 45.82 57.64
C ASN A 224 -66.18 47.07 57.09
N VAL A 225 -66.17 47.28 55.77
CA VAL A 225 -66.93 48.36 55.12
C VAL A 225 -68.43 48.19 55.40
N SER A 226 -68.96 46.97 55.26
CA SER A 226 -70.38 46.70 55.57
C SER A 226 -70.71 46.97 57.04
N LEU A 227 -69.79 46.69 57.96
CA LEU A 227 -69.92 46.97 59.38
C LEU A 227 -69.91 48.49 59.64
N GLU A 228 -69.01 49.24 59.01
CA GLU A 228 -68.95 50.71 59.08
C GLU A 228 -70.25 51.34 58.56
N GLU A 229 -70.75 50.93 57.39
CA GLU A 229 -72.03 51.39 56.86
C GLU A 229 -73.22 51.10 57.81
N SER A 230 -73.23 49.91 58.42
CA SER A 230 -74.25 49.55 59.41
C SER A 230 -74.14 50.39 60.69
N SER A 231 -72.91 50.71 61.11
CA SER A 231 -72.62 51.56 62.27
C SER A 231 -73.05 53.02 62.01
N ASP A 232 -72.75 53.55 60.82
CA ASP A 232 -73.20 54.88 60.39
C ASP A 232 -74.74 54.95 60.31
N ARG A 233 -75.38 53.88 59.83
CA ARG A 233 -76.85 53.77 59.84
C ARG A 233 -77.40 53.78 61.25
N ILE A 234 -76.78 53.07 62.19
CA ILE A 234 -77.14 53.10 63.61
C ILE A 234 -76.99 54.53 64.15
N LEU A 235 -75.85 55.19 63.92
CA LEU A 235 -75.61 56.57 64.36
C LEU A 235 -76.63 57.56 63.81
N PHE A 236 -77.00 57.42 62.54
CA PHE A 236 -78.03 58.25 61.90
C PHE A 236 -79.41 58.02 62.54
N LEU A 237 -79.79 56.77 62.77
CA LEU A 237 -81.05 56.43 63.44
C LEU A 237 -81.07 56.91 64.89
N GLU A 238 -79.96 56.79 65.63
CA GLU A 238 -79.83 57.33 66.97
C GLU A 238 -79.96 58.85 66.99
N ARG A 239 -79.35 59.56 66.03
CA ARG A 239 -79.47 61.01 65.90
C ARG A 239 -80.93 61.42 65.63
N ARG A 240 -81.58 60.76 64.67
CA ARG A 240 -83.01 60.98 64.39
C ARG A 240 -83.88 60.70 65.60
N ASN A 241 -83.58 59.65 66.38
CA ASN A 241 -84.32 59.35 67.61
C ASN A 241 -84.11 60.46 68.66
N ARG A 242 -82.87 60.93 68.86
CA ARG A 242 -82.60 62.08 69.75
C ARG A 242 -83.34 63.34 69.29
N GLU A 243 -83.40 63.62 67.99
CA GLU A 243 -84.17 64.73 67.42
C GLU A 243 -85.68 64.57 67.60
N GLN A 244 -86.21 63.36 67.42
CA GLN A 244 -87.62 63.07 67.70
C GLN A 244 -87.93 63.20 69.20
N GLU A 245 -87.04 62.74 70.08
CA GLU A 245 -87.16 62.95 71.52
C GLU A 245 -87.14 64.43 71.89
N THR A 246 -86.27 65.25 71.28
CA THR A 246 -86.26 66.70 71.54
C THR A 246 -87.51 67.37 70.99
N GLN A 247 -88.00 66.98 69.82
CA GLN A 247 -89.29 67.44 69.27
C GLN A 247 -90.45 67.06 70.20
N LEU A 248 -90.50 65.82 70.69
CA LEU A 248 -91.51 65.38 71.65
C LEU A 248 -91.43 66.19 72.95
N ARG A 249 -90.23 66.47 73.46
CA ARG A 249 -90.03 67.33 74.64
C ARG A 249 -90.50 68.77 74.39
N LEU A 250 -90.27 69.32 73.19
CA LEU A 250 -90.75 70.66 72.83
C LEU A 250 -92.27 70.69 72.71
N GLN A 251 -92.87 69.73 72.00
CA GLN A 251 -94.33 69.60 71.90
C GLN A 251 -94.97 69.39 73.28
N GLN A 252 -94.33 68.64 74.18
CA GLN A 252 -94.78 68.51 75.57
C GLN A 252 -94.77 69.86 76.30
N ARG A 253 -93.69 70.66 76.15
CA ARG A 253 -93.63 72.02 76.70
C ARG A 253 -94.71 72.92 76.11
N ASP A 254 -94.90 72.92 74.80
CA ASP A 254 -95.93 73.71 74.12
C ASP A 254 -97.33 73.31 74.59
N ILE A 255 -97.60 72.01 74.75
CA ILE A 255 -98.86 71.51 75.32
C ILE A 255 -99.03 72.01 76.76
N ASP A 256 -98.00 71.98 77.58
CA ASP A 256 -98.06 72.46 78.97
C ASP A 256 -98.26 73.98 79.03
N GLU A 257 -97.63 74.76 78.16
CA GLU A 257 -97.85 76.20 78.01
C GLU A 257 -99.27 76.51 77.50
N LEU A 258 -99.76 75.77 76.51
CA LEU A 258 -101.15 75.86 76.04
C LEU A 258 -102.14 75.47 77.13
N ARG A 259 -101.84 74.45 77.95
CA ARG A 259 -102.66 74.08 79.12
C ARG A 259 -102.65 75.17 80.19
N GLN A 260 -101.49 75.78 80.47
CA GLN A 260 -101.37 76.89 81.43
C GLN A 260 -102.11 78.15 80.94
N THR A 261 -101.94 78.52 79.68
CA THR A 261 -102.64 79.67 79.08
C THR A 261 -104.13 79.41 78.97
N ASN A 262 -104.56 78.19 78.62
CA ASN A 262 -105.98 77.80 78.65
C ASN A 262 -106.53 77.84 80.08
N SER A 263 -105.79 77.36 81.09
CA SER A 263 -106.18 77.51 82.50
C SER A 263 -106.26 78.98 82.93
N HIS A 264 -105.35 79.84 82.48
CA HIS A 264 -105.38 81.29 82.73
C HIS A 264 -106.55 81.98 82.02
N LEU A 265 -106.83 81.61 80.77
CA LEU A 265 -107.98 82.10 80.02
C LEU A 265 -109.30 81.60 80.62
N GLN A 266 -109.37 80.35 81.07
CA GLN A 266 -110.49 79.81 81.85
C GLN A 266 -110.67 80.60 83.14
N SER A 267 -109.58 80.90 83.87
CA SER A 267 -109.64 81.74 85.08
C SER A 267 -110.11 83.16 84.77
N LYS A 268 -109.67 83.75 83.64
CA LYS A 268 -110.15 85.06 83.16
C LYS A 268 -111.61 85.02 82.73
N LEU A 269 -112.04 83.96 82.05
CA LEU A 269 -113.44 83.71 81.71
C LEU A 269 -114.26 83.60 82.98
N ASP A 270 -113.80 82.87 83.99
CA ASP A 270 -114.47 82.79 85.29
C ASP A 270 -114.54 84.16 86.00
N VAL A 271 -113.53 85.02 85.83
CA VAL A 271 -113.53 86.40 86.35
C VAL A 271 -114.46 87.33 85.57
N VAL A 272 -114.54 87.20 84.24
CA VAL A 272 -115.46 87.96 83.38
C VAL A 272 -116.90 87.48 83.55
N LEU A 273 -117.12 86.17 83.67
CA LEU A 273 -118.39 85.54 83.99
C LEU A 273 -118.88 85.93 85.40
N ARG A 274 -117.97 86.22 86.33
CA ARG A 274 -118.30 86.78 87.66
C ARG A 274 -118.48 88.31 87.69
N ARG A 275 -118.17 89.05 86.61
CA ARG A 275 -118.30 90.54 86.56
C ARG A 275 -119.49 91.07 85.78
N CYS A 276 -120.23 90.22 85.07
CA CYS A 276 -121.51 90.58 84.45
C CYS A 276 -122.58 89.55 84.79
N GLY A 277 -123.40 89.88 85.80
CA GLY A 277 -124.76 89.37 85.93
C GLY A 277 -125.70 90.57 86.07
N ASP A 278 -126.32 91.02 84.97
CA ASP A 278 -127.76 91.25 84.81
C ASP A 278 -128.10 91.79 83.40
N ALA A 279 -129.30 91.44 82.92
CA ALA A 279 -129.96 91.82 81.65
C ALA A 279 -129.32 91.32 80.33
N SER A 280 -129.96 90.46 79.53
CA SER A 280 -131.27 90.52 78.83
C SER A 280 -131.23 91.31 77.51
N GLY A 281 -131.57 90.61 76.42
CA GLY A 281 -131.87 91.14 75.08
C GLY A 281 -130.63 91.36 74.22
N GLY A 282 -130.53 90.90 72.97
CA GLY A 282 -131.48 90.29 72.05
C GLY A 282 -130.77 90.17 70.70
N ASP A 283 -131.30 89.29 69.84
CA ASP A 283 -131.25 89.32 68.37
C ASP A 283 -129.84 89.36 67.70
N ARG A 284 -129.31 88.27 67.13
CA ARG A 284 -129.63 87.67 65.80
C ARG A 284 -129.86 88.72 64.69
N PRO A 285 -129.60 88.45 63.38
CA PRO A 285 -129.02 87.29 62.68
C PRO A 285 -127.94 87.73 61.65
N SER A 286 -127.34 86.86 60.84
CA SER A 286 -127.68 86.70 59.40
C SER A 286 -126.59 85.82 58.79
N LEU A 287 -126.89 84.59 58.37
CA LEU A 287 -127.43 84.22 57.05
C LEU A 287 -126.45 84.50 55.90
N PHE A 288 -126.13 83.39 55.22
CA PHE A 288 -125.77 83.25 53.81
C PHE A 288 -124.31 83.62 53.45
N ASN A 289 -123.57 82.87 52.63
CA ASN A 289 -123.98 81.77 51.76
C ASN A 289 -122.77 80.99 51.23
N GLU A 290 -122.99 79.70 51.00
CA GLU A 290 -122.65 78.91 49.79
C GLU A 290 -121.34 79.22 49.04
N ILE A 291 -120.41 78.25 48.97
CA ILE A 291 -120.27 77.27 47.86
C ILE A 291 -119.96 77.95 46.51
N GLU A 292 -118.74 77.75 46.01
CA GLU A 292 -118.32 77.20 44.70
C GLU A 292 -116.91 77.72 44.36
N MET A 293 -115.90 76.86 44.18
CA MET A 293 -115.46 76.26 42.90
C MET A 293 -115.10 77.34 41.86
N SER A 294 -113.99 77.36 41.11
CA SER A 294 -112.91 76.44 40.80
C SER A 294 -111.81 77.20 40.02
N SER A 295 -110.70 76.50 39.77
CA SER A 295 -109.85 76.55 38.55
C SER A 295 -108.81 77.68 38.33
N SER A 296 -107.55 77.24 38.44
CA SER A 296 -106.52 77.20 37.37
C SER A 296 -105.66 78.42 37.01
N GLN A 297 -104.35 78.16 37.15
CA GLN A 297 -103.20 78.63 36.33
C GLN A 297 -102.85 80.13 36.31
N SER A 298 -101.63 80.48 36.75
CA SER A 298 -100.50 80.77 35.83
C SER A 298 -99.25 81.32 36.55
N SER A 299 -98.09 80.77 36.18
CA SER A 299 -96.86 81.47 35.83
C SER A 299 -95.96 82.12 36.90
N VAL A 300 -94.77 81.51 37.00
CA VAL A 300 -93.39 82.05 37.06
C VAL A 300 -92.85 82.76 38.31
N GLU A 301 -91.65 82.25 38.68
CA GLU A 301 -90.49 82.96 39.25
C GLU A 301 -90.64 83.47 40.70
N ASP A 302 -89.65 83.50 41.58
CA ASP A 302 -88.21 83.29 41.53
C ASP A 302 -87.78 83.10 43.00
N GLU A 303 -86.94 82.11 43.33
CA GLU A 303 -86.35 82.02 44.67
C GLU A 303 -85.08 82.86 44.72
N LEU A 304 -85.16 84.01 45.42
CA LEU A 304 -83.99 84.74 45.88
C LEU A 304 -83.80 84.55 47.38
N ARG A 305 -82.69 83.88 47.73
CA ARG A 305 -81.93 84.22 48.93
C ARG A 305 -80.79 85.15 48.51
N SER A 306 -81.00 86.43 48.77
CA SER A 306 -80.06 87.55 48.69
C SER A 306 -79.29 87.70 50.04
N PRO A 307 -78.49 88.77 50.30
CA PRO A 307 -77.31 89.22 49.54
C PRO A 307 -76.13 89.79 50.40
N SER A 308 -75.00 89.98 49.72
CA SER A 308 -74.09 91.15 49.71
C SER A 308 -73.42 91.75 50.95
N GLN A 309 -72.11 91.95 50.82
CA GLN A 309 -71.51 93.29 50.93
C GLN A 309 -70.41 93.54 49.87
N CYS A 310 -70.50 94.72 49.26
CA CYS A 310 -69.70 95.37 48.18
C CYS A 310 -68.22 95.56 48.55
N GLY A 311 -67.21 95.74 47.70
CA GLY A 311 -66.96 95.99 46.26
C GLY A 311 -65.42 96.16 46.12
N ARG A 312 -64.74 96.02 44.98
CA ARG A 312 -64.81 96.89 43.78
C ARG A 312 -63.82 96.33 42.72
N THR A 313 -64.30 96.19 41.47
CA THR A 313 -63.65 96.48 40.16
C THR A 313 -62.25 95.92 39.84
N LYS A 314 -61.95 95.34 38.66
CA LYS A 314 -62.64 95.26 37.36
C LYS A 314 -61.92 94.21 36.48
N GLU A 315 -62.71 93.35 35.84
CA GLU A 315 -62.63 92.83 34.46
C GLU A 315 -61.35 92.16 33.92
N LEU A 316 -61.41 91.15 33.06
CA LEU A 316 -62.20 89.91 32.95
C LEU A 316 -61.45 89.10 31.88
N SER A 317 -61.33 87.80 32.09
CA SER A 317 -60.92 86.80 31.10
C SER A 317 -62.01 86.58 30.05
N ASN A 318 -61.64 86.03 28.89
CA ASN A 318 -62.22 84.80 28.30
C ASN A 318 -61.62 84.55 26.91
N LEU A 319 -60.97 83.41 26.64
CA LEU A 319 -61.46 82.03 26.39
C LEU A 319 -61.89 81.79 24.94
N GLY A 320 -61.27 80.78 24.31
CA GLY A 320 -61.98 79.86 23.41
C GLY A 320 -61.45 79.67 21.99
N SER A 321 -60.94 78.45 21.75
CA SER A 321 -61.18 77.59 20.58
C SER A 321 -60.46 77.80 19.24
N SER A 322 -59.63 76.78 18.93
CA SER A 322 -59.79 75.77 17.86
C SER A 322 -59.69 76.16 16.36
N ILE A 323 -58.76 75.45 15.69
CA ILE A 323 -58.69 75.01 14.27
C ILE A 323 -58.21 76.01 13.20
N GLY A 324 -57.19 75.57 12.42
CA GLY A 324 -57.05 75.90 10.99
C GLY A 324 -55.68 76.42 10.51
N PHE A 325 -54.93 75.59 9.78
CA PHE A 325 -53.88 75.93 8.78
C PHE A 325 -54.55 76.47 7.48
N PRO A 326 -53.90 76.92 6.37
CA PRO A 326 -52.51 77.33 6.00
C PRO A 326 -52.41 78.86 5.71
N GLY A 327 -51.28 79.56 5.59
CA GLY A 327 -50.22 79.48 4.56
C GLY A 327 -50.48 80.50 3.42
N ASP A 328 -49.68 81.58 3.30
CA ASP A 328 -49.09 82.08 2.03
C ASP A 328 -48.27 83.39 2.20
N TYR A 329 -47.26 83.50 1.33
CA TYR A 329 -46.19 84.47 1.05
C TYR A 329 -46.67 85.84 0.45
N PRO A 330 -45.85 86.73 -0.18
CA PRO A 330 -44.48 87.29 0.07
C PRO A 330 -44.37 88.84 -0.22
N GLU A 331 -43.11 89.31 -0.38
CA GLU A 331 -42.60 90.47 -1.19
C GLU A 331 -42.66 91.89 -0.58
N ASP A 332 -41.75 92.83 -0.83
CA ASP A 332 -40.31 92.93 -1.19
C ASP A 332 -39.99 94.45 -1.28
N GLU A 333 -38.71 94.81 -1.50
CA GLU A 333 -38.18 96.09 -2.07
C GLU A 333 -37.74 97.23 -1.11
N ILE A 334 -36.43 97.55 -0.94
CA ILE A 334 -35.47 98.42 -1.73
C ILE A 334 -35.62 99.92 -1.31
N GLU A 335 -34.61 100.76 -0.97
CA GLU A 335 -33.47 101.30 -1.75
C GLU A 335 -32.51 102.24 -0.93
N CYS A 336 -31.19 102.22 -1.26
CA CYS A 336 -30.09 103.22 -1.37
C CYS A 336 -30.03 104.56 -0.53
N ASP A 337 -28.92 105.31 -0.29
CA ASP A 337 -27.56 105.53 -0.88
C ASP A 337 -26.63 106.31 0.11
N ASP A 338 -25.31 106.34 -0.21
CA ASP A 338 -24.36 107.51 -0.19
C ASP A 338 -23.08 107.59 0.72
N GLU A 339 -22.05 108.26 0.15
CA GLU A 339 -20.56 108.17 0.29
C GLU A 339 -19.77 108.94 1.42
N LEU A 340 -18.52 108.45 1.65
CA LEU A 340 -17.20 109.13 1.87
C LEU A 340 -16.73 109.79 3.20
N ALA A 341 -15.57 109.25 3.64
CA ALA A 341 -14.31 109.90 4.08
C ALA A 341 -13.93 109.95 5.59
N LEU A 342 -12.77 109.33 5.83
CA LEU A 342 -11.95 109.13 7.04
C LEU A 342 -11.69 110.41 7.88
N ALA A 343 -11.80 110.31 9.21
CA ALA A 343 -10.63 110.25 10.11
C ALA A 343 -11.04 110.24 11.60
N MET A 344 -10.24 109.54 12.40
CA MET A 344 -10.02 109.71 13.85
C MET A 344 -10.85 108.82 14.81
N ASP A 345 -10.52 107.52 14.81
CA ASP A 345 -10.23 106.65 15.96
C ASP A 345 -11.22 106.52 17.14
N THR A 346 -12.47 106.95 17.01
CA THR A 346 -13.46 106.77 18.10
C THR A 346 -14.73 106.03 17.66
N GLU A 347 -15.24 106.26 16.45
CA GLU A 347 -16.39 105.49 15.94
C GLU A 347 -16.01 104.11 15.39
N GLU A 348 -14.91 103.95 14.66
CA GLU A 348 -14.45 102.63 14.18
C GLU A 348 -14.08 101.70 15.35
N SER A 349 -13.55 102.27 16.44
CA SER A 349 -13.31 101.56 17.70
C SER A 349 -14.62 101.15 18.39
N TRP A 350 -15.69 101.95 18.28
CA TRP A 350 -17.02 101.62 18.80
C TRP A 350 -17.75 100.59 17.93
N LYS A 351 -17.66 100.69 16.60
CA LYS A 351 -18.17 99.69 15.64
C LYS A 351 -17.44 98.35 15.79
N LEU A 352 -16.12 98.36 15.97
CA LEU A 352 -15.35 97.16 16.31
C LEU A 352 -15.77 96.59 17.67
N ARG A 353 -16.03 97.44 18.69
CA ARG A 353 -16.58 96.97 19.98
C ARG A 353 -17.98 96.40 19.83
N GLU A 354 -18.80 96.95 18.94
CA GLU A 354 -20.15 96.48 18.64
C GLU A 354 -20.14 95.13 17.91
N GLU A 355 -19.20 94.90 16.98
CA GLU A 355 -18.99 93.61 16.31
C GLU A 355 -18.30 92.56 17.21
N LEU A 356 -17.45 93.00 18.15
CA LEU A 356 -16.82 92.13 19.13
C LEU A 356 -17.77 91.74 20.28
N LEU A 357 -18.85 92.49 20.49
CA LEU A 357 -19.87 92.23 21.51
C LEU A 357 -20.62 90.91 21.30
N PRO A 358 -21.14 90.56 20.11
CA PRO A 358 -21.74 89.25 19.85
C PRO A 358 -20.72 88.12 19.96
N ILE A 359 -19.46 88.33 19.54
CA ILE A 359 -18.38 87.34 19.70
C ILE A 359 -18.07 87.10 21.19
N TYR A 360 -18.00 88.17 21.98
CA TYR A 360 -17.83 88.10 23.43
C TYR A 360 -19.02 87.39 24.11
N ARG A 361 -20.26 87.71 23.71
CA ARG A 361 -21.48 87.03 24.21
C ARG A 361 -21.50 85.55 23.81
N GLN A 362 -21.04 85.21 22.60
CA GLN A 362 -20.96 83.83 22.13
C GLN A 362 -19.87 83.04 22.86
N LEU A 363 -18.70 83.63 23.09
CA LEU A 363 -17.65 83.05 23.93
C LEU A 363 -18.10 82.87 25.38
N ARG A 364 -18.85 83.83 25.94
CA ARG A 364 -19.38 83.72 27.30
C ARG A 364 -20.49 82.68 27.42
N ARG A 365 -21.37 82.57 26.41
CA ARG A 365 -22.34 81.46 26.29
C ARG A 365 -21.62 80.11 26.18
N LEU A 366 -20.53 80.02 25.43
CA LEU A 366 -19.71 78.79 25.35
C LEU A 366 -19.05 78.46 26.71
N CYS A 367 -18.55 79.46 27.44
CA CYS A 367 -18.07 79.27 28.82
C CYS A 367 -19.19 78.75 29.74
N ASP A 368 -20.39 79.33 29.64
CA ASP A 368 -21.56 78.93 30.43
C ASP A 368 -22.08 77.53 30.04
N ASP A 369 -22.04 77.18 28.76
CA ASP A 369 -22.40 75.85 28.26
C ASP A 369 -21.39 74.78 28.69
N VAL A 370 -20.09 75.10 28.72
CA VAL A 370 -19.04 74.23 29.27
C VAL A 370 -19.23 74.05 30.78
N ARG A 371 -19.57 75.11 31.52
CA ARG A 371 -19.91 75.04 32.95
C ARG A 371 -21.15 74.20 33.19
N ARG A 372 -22.24 74.40 32.43
CA ARG A 372 -23.46 73.59 32.53
C ARG A 372 -23.20 72.12 32.21
N ARG A 373 -22.40 71.81 31.19
CA ARG A 373 -22.01 70.42 30.87
C ARG A 373 -21.18 69.79 32.00
N ARG A 374 -20.32 70.56 32.67
CA ARG A 374 -19.58 70.13 33.86
C ARG A 374 -20.51 69.91 35.07
N ASP A 375 -21.46 70.81 35.32
CA ASP A 375 -22.40 70.73 36.45
C ASP A 375 -23.38 69.56 36.32
N VAL A 376 -23.76 69.20 35.09
CA VAL A 376 -24.60 68.02 34.80
C VAL A 376 -23.85 66.70 35.07
N VAL A 377 -22.52 66.68 34.99
CA VAL A 377 -21.71 65.47 35.20
C VAL A 377 -21.44 65.20 36.69
N HIS A 378 -21.59 66.20 37.58
CA HIS A 378 -21.00 66.12 38.92
C HIS A 378 -21.88 65.86 40.14
N TYR A 379 -23.22 65.81 40.13
CA TYR A 379 -23.96 65.15 41.23
C TYR A 379 -25.45 64.90 40.95
N SER A 380 -25.85 63.62 41.01
CA SER A 380 -27.19 63.21 41.43
C SER A 380 -27.25 63.29 42.95
N SER A 381 -27.66 64.43 43.52
CA SER A 381 -28.32 64.51 44.83
C SER A 381 -28.53 65.99 45.19
N SER A 382 -29.81 66.32 45.40
CA SER A 382 -30.37 67.33 46.30
C SER A 382 -29.39 68.32 46.95
N ASP A 383 -29.51 69.61 46.65
CA ASP A 383 -30.21 70.59 47.49
C ASP A 383 -30.06 71.99 46.87
N SER A 384 -31.12 72.77 47.06
CA SER A 384 -31.39 74.15 46.71
C SER A 384 -30.22 75.14 46.51
N GLY A 385 -30.34 75.95 45.46
CA GLY A 385 -29.46 77.10 45.25
C GLY A 385 -29.68 77.79 43.90
N ILE A 386 -30.88 78.32 43.68
CA ILE A 386 -31.12 79.30 42.61
C ILE A 386 -30.20 80.50 42.87
N SER A 387 -29.17 80.65 42.04
CA SER A 387 -28.54 81.94 41.78
C SER A 387 -28.56 82.16 40.28
N THR A 388 -29.70 82.68 39.82
CA THR A 388 -29.80 83.45 38.59
C THR A 388 -28.95 84.71 38.74
N SER A 389 -27.66 84.64 38.42
CA SER A 389 -26.99 85.84 37.94
C SER A 389 -27.33 85.98 36.46
N SER A 390 -28.41 86.74 36.21
CA SER A 390 -28.66 87.37 34.91
C SER A 390 -27.34 87.85 34.31
N PRO A 391 -27.07 87.64 33.02
CA PRO A 391 -25.93 88.26 32.37
C PRO A 391 -26.08 89.78 32.55
N GLU A 392 -25.14 90.43 33.23
CA GLU A 392 -25.01 91.89 33.16
C GLU A 392 -24.85 92.24 31.67
N GLU A 393 -25.86 92.90 31.10
CA GLU A 393 -25.83 93.39 29.73
C GLU A 393 -24.81 94.52 29.61
N ILE A 394 -23.55 94.14 29.42
CA ILE A 394 -22.44 95.06 29.14
C ILE A 394 -22.77 95.80 27.84
N ARG A 395 -22.93 97.13 27.94
CA ARG A 395 -23.11 98.03 26.78
C ARG A 395 -21.75 98.24 26.09
N ALA A 396 -21.74 98.58 24.80
CA ALA A 396 -20.51 98.71 24.01
C ALA A 396 -19.49 99.73 24.60
N GLU A 397 -19.97 100.69 25.40
CA GLU A 397 -19.19 101.69 26.12
C GLU A 397 -18.31 101.12 27.25
N GLU A 398 -18.65 99.96 27.81
CA GLU A 398 -17.96 99.35 28.96
C GLU A 398 -16.89 98.31 28.57
N MET A 399 -16.77 98.00 27.27
CA MET A 399 -15.87 96.97 26.74
C MET A 399 -14.39 97.38 26.89
N ARG A 400 -13.72 97.02 27.99
CA ARG A 400 -12.28 97.34 28.17
C ARG A 400 -11.37 96.41 27.35
N ILE A 401 -10.25 96.95 26.86
CA ILE A 401 -9.19 96.18 26.21
C ILE A 401 -8.75 95.10 27.20
N GLY A 402 -8.93 93.84 26.84
CA GLY A 402 -8.60 92.70 27.69
C GLY A 402 -9.80 91.90 28.22
N MET A 403 -11.05 92.34 28.04
CA MET A 403 -12.23 91.54 28.41
C MET A 403 -12.43 90.32 27.51
N LEU A 404 -12.21 90.46 26.20
CA LEU A 404 -12.13 89.31 25.29
C LEU A 404 -10.95 88.41 25.64
N ALA A 405 -9.79 89.00 25.96
CA ALA A 405 -8.62 88.24 26.40
C ALA A 405 -8.81 87.53 27.75
N SER A 406 -9.69 88.05 28.63
CA SER A 406 -10.01 87.41 29.90
C SER A 406 -11.03 86.30 29.72
N VAL A 407 -12.07 86.49 28.89
CA VAL A 407 -13.03 85.43 28.58
C VAL A 407 -12.40 84.33 27.72
N THR A 408 -11.48 84.64 26.81
CA THR A 408 -10.73 83.61 26.10
C THR A 408 -9.75 82.89 27.02
N ARG A 409 -9.07 83.58 27.95
CA ARG A 409 -8.28 82.92 29.01
C ARG A 409 -9.15 82.07 29.92
N GLU A 410 -10.35 82.51 30.26
CA GLU A 410 -11.31 81.76 31.08
C GLU A 410 -11.86 80.55 30.32
N LEU A 411 -12.12 80.66 29.01
CA LEU A 411 -12.51 79.54 28.15
C LEU A 411 -11.36 78.54 27.98
N VAL A 412 -10.13 79.03 27.78
CA VAL A 412 -8.92 78.20 27.76
C VAL A 412 -8.71 77.51 29.11
N HIS A 413 -8.87 78.22 30.23
CA HIS A 413 -8.75 77.64 31.57
C HIS A 413 -9.87 76.64 31.88
N LEU A 414 -11.11 76.89 31.44
CA LEU A 414 -12.22 75.95 31.58
C LEU A 414 -12.00 74.70 30.72
N VAL A 415 -11.44 74.86 29.52
CA VAL A 415 -11.05 73.74 28.64
C VAL A 415 -9.88 72.98 29.24
N GLU A 416 -8.83 73.65 29.72
CA GLU A 416 -7.68 73.06 30.41
C GLU A 416 -8.10 72.35 31.70
N GLU A 417 -8.99 72.92 32.51
CA GLU A 417 -9.57 72.24 33.68
C GLU A 417 -10.43 71.04 33.29
N SER A 418 -11.11 71.09 32.15
CA SER A 418 -11.83 69.92 31.58
C SER A 418 -10.87 68.81 31.12
N PHE A 419 -9.59 69.14 30.89
CA PHE A 419 -8.52 68.18 30.57
C PHE A 419 -7.73 67.73 31.81
N VAL A 420 -7.74 68.50 32.91
CA VAL A 420 -6.90 68.29 34.11
C VAL A 420 -7.67 67.69 35.28
N SER A 421 -9.00 67.81 35.35
CA SER A 421 -9.82 67.04 36.31
C SER A 421 -9.82 65.57 35.90
N ASP A 422 -9.36 64.72 36.82
CA ASP A 422 -9.17 63.27 36.70
C ASP A 422 -10.08 62.57 35.69
N GLY A 423 -9.52 62.32 34.51
CA GLY A 423 -9.97 61.31 33.58
C GLY A 423 -11.30 61.60 32.88
N ILE A 424 -11.34 61.16 31.63
CA ILE A 424 -12.56 60.84 30.90
C ILE A 424 -13.26 62.06 30.26
N CYS A 425 -12.65 62.57 29.18
CA CYS A 425 -13.46 62.64 27.97
C CYS A 425 -13.79 61.18 27.61
N LEU A 426 -15.06 60.75 27.76
CA LEU A 426 -15.50 59.37 27.49
C LEU A 426 -15.05 58.88 26.11
N SER A 427 -14.99 59.79 25.13
CA SER A 427 -14.46 59.46 23.80
C SER A 427 -12.94 59.23 23.82
N CYS A 428 -12.15 60.03 24.55
CA CYS A 428 -10.71 59.85 24.64
C CYS A 428 -10.29 58.64 25.48
N GLN A 429 -11.04 58.28 26.53
CA GLN A 429 -10.82 57.03 27.26
C GLN A 429 -11.18 55.82 26.39
N SER A 430 -12.31 55.86 25.68
CA SER A 430 -12.67 54.81 24.72
C SER A 430 -11.63 54.67 23.62
N LEU A 431 -11.08 55.77 23.10
CA LEU A 431 -10.03 55.74 22.07
C LEU A 431 -8.68 55.22 22.62
N ALA A 432 -8.38 55.45 23.90
CA ALA A 432 -7.19 54.89 24.55
C ALA A 432 -7.35 53.38 24.79
N GLU A 433 -8.52 52.93 25.22
CA GLU A 433 -8.88 51.51 25.38
C GLU A 433 -8.91 50.79 24.02
N ASP A 434 -9.47 51.43 22.98
CA ASP A 434 -9.47 50.94 21.60
C ASP A 434 -8.05 50.86 21.02
N ARG A 435 -7.18 51.82 21.38
CA ARG A 435 -5.77 51.78 21.00
C ARG A 435 -5.02 50.66 21.71
N GLU A 436 -5.25 50.47 23.00
CA GLU A 436 -4.62 49.39 23.77
C GLU A 436 -5.09 48.00 23.29
N THR A 437 -6.38 47.87 22.97
CA THR A 437 -6.92 46.64 22.38
C THR A 437 -6.39 46.41 20.96
N LEU A 438 -6.26 47.45 20.12
CA LEU A 438 -5.60 47.34 18.82
C LEU A 438 -4.13 46.92 18.94
N GLU A 439 -3.39 47.47 19.91
CA GLU A 439 -2.00 47.08 20.16
C GLU A 439 -1.90 45.62 20.66
N LYS A 440 -2.85 45.16 21.49
CA LYS A 440 -2.96 43.74 21.89
C LYS A 440 -3.26 42.83 20.70
N VAL A 441 -4.25 43.20 19.87
CA VAL A 441 -4.60 42.45 18.66
C VAL A 441 -3.44 42.44 17.66
N GLN A 442 -2.69 43.54 17.53
CA GLN A 442 -1.49 43.59 16.68
C GLN A 442 -0.39 42.66 17.19
N LYS A 443 -0.15 42.59 18.51
CA LYS A 443 0.81 41.66 19.10
C LYS A 443 0.38 40.21 18.91
N GLU A 444 -0.88 39.89 19.16
CA GLU A 444 -1.44 38.56 18.89
C GLU A 444 -1.33 38.18 17.42
N LEU A 445 -1.55 39.12 16.49
CA LEU A 445 -1.38 38.89 15.06
C LEU A 445 0.08 38.58 14.70
N ILE A 446 1.05 39.23 15.34
CA ILE A 446 2.48 38.97 15.14
C ILE A 446 2.83 37.58 15.67
N GLU A 447 2.41 37.24 16.89
CA GLU A 447 2.63 35.90 17.47
C GLU A 447 1.99 34.80 16.61
N LYS A 448 0.76 35.00 16.13
CA LYS A 448 0.09 34.06 15.21
C LYS A 448 0.81 33.93 13.87
N LYS A 449 1.40 35.02 13.35
CA LYS A 449 2.22 34.97 12.14
C LYS A 449 3.52 34.20 12.37
N GLU A 450 4.15 34.34 13.53
CA GLU A 450 5.35 33.57 13.90
C GLU A 450 5.04 32.09 14.11
N ASP A 451 3.93 31.77 14.77
CA ASP A 451 3.44 30.39 14.90
C ASP A 451 3.10 29.77 13.55
N LEU A 452 2.48 30.54 12.64
CA LEU A 452 2.25 30.09 11.27
C LEU A 452 3.56 29.82 10.55
N LYS A 453 4.56 30.72 10.66
CA LYS A 453 5.90 30.50 10.08
C LYS A 453 6.54 29.22 10.63
N ARG A 454 6.53 29.02 11.95
CA ARG A 454 7.06 27.82 12.59
C ARG A 454 6.34 26.55 12.11
N LYS A 455 5.01 26.59 12.02
CA LYS A 455 4.23 25.46 11.45
C LYS A 455 4.52 25.22 9.97
N THR A 456 4.75 26.26 9.18
CA THR A 456 5.14 26.10 7.77
C THR A 456 6.55 25.52 7.63
N GLU A 457 7.48 25.86 8.53
CA GLU A 457 8.82 25.29 8.59
C GLU A 457 8.80 23.84 9.08
N GLU A 458 8.00 23.52 10.10
CA GLU A 458 7.77 22.14 10.55
C GLU A 458 7.15 21.30 9.42
N SER A 459 6.17 21.86 8.69
CA SER A 459 5.54 21.20 7.54
C SER A 459 6.53 20.99 6.39
N SER A 460 7.40 21.97 6.09
CA SER A 460 8.41 21.83 5.04
C SER A 460 9.50 20.82 5.44
N GLN A 461 9.91 20.78 6.70
CA GLN A 461 10.82 19.76 7.22
C GLN A 461 10.23 18.35 7.14
N MET A 462 8.96 18.19 7.50
CA MET A 462 8.26 16.90 7.36
C MET A 462 8.12 16.50 5.91
N LEU A 463 7.84 17.44 5.00
CA LEU A 463 7.80 17.18 3.56
C LEU A 463 9.14 16.67 3.05
N VAL A 464 10.26 17.33 3.42
CA VAL A 464 11.60 16.88 3.04
C VAL A 464 11.89 15.46 3.58
N LYS A 465 11.54 15.17 4.83
CA LYS A 465 11.69 13.82 5.42
C LYS A 465 10.89 12.76 4.66
N VAL A 466 9.65 13.07 4.29
CA VAL A 466 8.81 12.15 3.49
C VAL A 466 9.44 11.93 2.12
N THR A 467 9.89 12.98 1.43
CA THR A 467 10.56 12.82 0.13
C THR A 467 11.84 11.99 0.21
N LEU A 468 12.64 12.16 1.27
CA LEU A 468 13.83 11.32 1.49
C LEU A 468 13.45 9.86 1.70
N GLN A 469 12.48 9.58 2.57
CA GLN A 469 11.98 8.22 2.81
C GLN A 469 11.38 7.59 1.54
N GLU A 470 10.70 8.37 0.70
CA GLU A 470 10.19 7.91 -0.59
C GLU A 470 11.33 7.53 -1.54
N THR A 471 12.41 8.32 -1.60
CA THR A 471 13.59 7.99 -2.42
C THR A 471 14.34 6.76 -1.90
N GLU A 472 14.48 6.61 -0.57
CA GLU A 472 15.09 5.42 0.05
C GLU A 472 14.26 4.16 -0.22
N LEU A 473 12.92 4.26 -0.10
CA LEU A 473 12.01 3.17 -0.46
C LEU A 473 12.08 2.85 -1.96
N GLY A 474 12.26 3.85 -2.82
CA GLY A 474 12.51 3.68 -4.25
C GLY A 474 13.78 2.87 -4.50
N ALA A 475 14.91 3.29 -3.93
CA ALA A 475 16.19 2.61 -4.06
C ALA A 475 16.17 1.17 -3.51
N LEU A 476 15.50 0.94 -2.37
CA LEU A 476 15.33 -0.41 -1.82
C LEU A 476 14.45 -1.30 -2.69
N LYS A 477 13.39 -0.74 -3.32
CA LYS A 477 12.56 -1.47 -4.29
C LYS A 477 13.37 -1.85 -5.53
N GLU A 478 14.16 -0.92 -6.07
CA GLU A 478 15.04 -1.17 -7.22
C GLU A 478 16.08 -2.25 -6.90
N SER A 479 16.72 -2.20 -5.72
CA SER A 479 17.66 -3.22 -5.27
C SER A 479 17.00 -4.61 -5.13
N ARG A 480 15.80 -4.67 -4.55
CA ARG A 480 15.00 -5.90 -4.46
C ARG A 480 14.66 -6.44 -5.85
N ASP A 481 14.21 -5.58 -6.76
CA ASP A 481 13.81 -5.98 -8.11
C ASP A 481 15.01 -6.46 -8.93
N GLN A 482 16.17 -5.84 -8.73
CA GLN A 482 17.45 -6.31 -9.28
C GLN A 482 17.82 -7.70 -8.77
N LEU A 483 17.79 -7.91 -7.45
CA LEU A 483 18.08 -9.23 -6.85
C LEU A 483 17.08 -10.30 -7.30
N ARG A 484 15.81 -9.93 -7.48
CA ARG A 484 14.78 -10.82 -8.00
C ARG A 484 15.06 -11.21 -9.46
N SER A 485 15.42 -10.24 -10.30
CA SER A 485 15.84 -10.48 -11.68
C SER A 485 17.08 -11.40 -11.74
N ASP A 486 18.07 -11.18 -10.89
CA ASP A 486 19.27 -12.03 -10.82
C ASP A 486 18.94 -13.46 -10.37
N MET A 487 17.98 -13.61 -9.45
CA MET A 487 17.49 -14.92 -9.03
C MET A 487 16.70 -15.63 -10.13
N ASP A 488 15.84 -14.92 -10.85
CA ASP A 488 15.10 -15.47 -11.99
C ASP A 488 16.06 -15.85 -13.12
N ASN A 489 17.08 -15.03 -13.41
CA ASN A 489 18.12 -15.33 -14.39
C ASN A 489 18.97 -16.54 -13.97
N SER A 490 19.32 -16.66 -12.69
CA SER A 490 20.05 -17.82 -12.15
C SER A 490 19.20 -19.10 -12.19
N ALA A 491 17.90 -19.00 -11.89
CA ALA A 491 16.95 -20.11 -12.01
C ALA A 491 16.81 -20.55 -13.47
N LEU A 492 16.66 -19.61 -14.41
CA LEU A 492 16.63 -19.89 -15.85
C LEU A 492 17.94 -20.54 -16.32
N ALA A 493 19.10 -20.11 -15.80
CA ALA A 493 20.39 -20.73 -16.11
C ALA A 493 20.46 -22.18 -15.59
N LYS A 494 19.99 -22.44 -14.36
CA LYS A 494 19.90 -23.80 -13.80
C LYS A 494 18.94 -24.68 -14.61
N ASP A 495 17.78 -24.17 -14.98
CA ASP A 495 16.79 -24.89 -15.81
C ASP A 495 17.35 -25.22 -17.20
N GLN A 496 18.11 -24.31 -17.81
CA GLN A 496 18.80 -24.58 -19.07
C GLN A 496 19.87 -25.66 -18.92
N VAL A 497 20.63 -25.66 -17.82
CA VAL A 497 21.61 -26.71 -17.53
C VAL A 497 20.93 -28.06 -17.33
N VAL A 498 19.82 -28.11 -16.60
CA VAL A 498 19.03 -29.33 -16.40
C VAL A 498 18.48 -29.85 -17.72
N LYS A 499 17.91 -28.98 -18.58
CA LYS A 499 17.44 -29.36 -19.92
C LYS A 499 18.56 -29.94 -20.78
N LYS A 500 19.73 -29.29 -20.83
CA LYS A 500 20.90 -29.82 -21.55
C LYS A 500 21.35 -31.18 -20.99
N ALA A 501 21.33 -31.37 -19.67
CA ALA A 501 21.67 -32.65 -19.06
C ALA A 501 20.67 -33.76 -19.45
N TRP A 502 19.38 -33.42 -19.54
CA TRP A 502 18.34 -34.35 -20.01
C TRP A 502 18.55 -34.72 -21.48
N GLU A 503 18.82 -33.75 -22.34
CA GLU A 503 19.12 -33.98 -23.75
C GLU A 503 20.35 -34.88 -23.93
N VAL A 504 21.43 -34.63 -23.20
CA VAL A 504 22.65 -35.47 -23.24
C VAL A 504 22.35 -36.90 -22.78
N ARG A 505 21.59 -37.07 -21.69
CA ARG A 505 21.15 -38.39 -21.21
C ARG A 505 20.32 -39.10 -22.27
N ASP A 506 19.33 -38.43 -22.85
CA ASP A 506 18.43 -39.02 -23.84
C ASP A 506 19.19 -39.40 -25.12
N GLN A 507 20.16 -38.58 -25.52
CA GLN A 507 21.03 -38.88 -26.65
C GLN A 507 21.97 -40.06 -26.36
N ALA A 508 22.48 -40.18 -25.13
CA ALA A 508 23.27 -41.34 -24.69
C ALA A 508 22.42 -42.61 -24.65
N VAL A 509 21.18 -42.53 -24.16
CA VAL A 509 20.21 -43.64 -24.16
C VAL A 509 19.90 -44.07 -25.59
N ALA A 510 19.68 -43.12 -26.50
CA ALA A 510 19.45 -43.42 -27.92
C ALA A 510 20.65 -44.13 -28.57
N ARG A 511 21.89 -43.67 -28.29
CA ARG A 511 23.12 -44.34 -28.77
C ARG A 511 23.25 -45.75 -28.20
N LYS A 512 22.99 -45.93 -26.90
CA LYS A 512 22.99 -47.25 -26.25
C LYS A 512 22.01 -48.20 -26.94
N ASN A 513 20.75 -47.77 -27.12
CA ASN A 513 19.73 -48.58 -27.78
C ASN A 513 20.12 -48.92 -29.23
N ALA A 514 20.74 -48.00 -29.96
CA ALA A 514 21.23 -48.25 -31.32
C ALA A 514 22.31 -49.35 -31.35
N VAL A 515 23.29 -49.29 -30.45
CA VAL A 515 24.34 -50.32 -30.32
C VAL A 515 23.75 -51.65 -29.87
N GLU A 516 22.76 -51.66 -28.97
CA GLU A 516 22.06 -52.89 -28.57
C GLU A 516 21.31 -53.53 -29.75
N ILE A 517 20.70 -52.74 -30.62
CA ILE A 517 20.06 -53.22 -31.85
C ILE A 517 21.10 -53.80 -32.82
N GLU A 518 22.24 -53.15 -33.00
CA GLU A 518 23.33 -53.67 -33.84
C GLU A 518 23.93 -54.96 -33.27
N LEU A 519 24.09 -55.05 -31.95
CA LEU A 519 24.52 -56.25 -31.27
C LEU A 519 23.52 -57.40 -31.46
N ALA A 520 22.22 -57.12 -31.39
CA ALA A 520 21.19 -58.11 -31.67
C ALA A 520 21.24 -58.59 -33.14
N ARG A 521 21.47 -57.67 -34.10
CA ARG A 521 21.64 -58.02 -35.52
C ARG A 521 22.86 -58.90 -35.76
N THR A 522 24.04 -58.51 -35.26
CA THR A 522 25.26 -59.33 -35.40
C THR A 522 25.11 -60.70 -34.76
N ARG A 523 24.40 -60.81 -33.63
CA ARG A 523 24.07 -62.10 -33.02
C ARG A 523 23.19 -62.97 -33.91
N ILE A 524 22.18 -62.37 -34.56
CA ILE A 524 21.34 -63.06 -35.55
C ILE A 524 22.20 -63.51 -36.74
N ASP A 525 23.10 -62.67 -37.25
CA ASP A 525 23.98 -63.00 -38.37
C ASP A 525 24.91 -64.16 -38.03
N VAL A 526 25.49 -64.18 -36.82
CA VAL A 526 26.30 -65.31 -36.33
C VAL A 526 25.47 -66.59 -36.24
N MET A 527 24.23 -66.52 -35.73
CA MET A 527 23.34 -67.68 -35.70
C MET A 527 23.01 -68.18 -37.12
N HIS A 528 22.80 -67.28 -38.07
CA HIS A 528 22.53 -67.61 -39.46
C HIS A 528 23.73 -68.28 -40.15
N ILE A 529 24.92 -67.69 -40.01
CA ILE A 529 26.16 -68.26 -40.55
C ILE A 529 26.47 -69.62 -39.93
N ASN A 530 26.24 -69.79 -38.62
CA ASN A 530 26.44 -71.08 -37.96
C ASN A 530 25.44 -72.14 -38.47
N SER A 531 24.19 -71.76 -38.74
CA SER A 531 23.21 -72.65 -39.39
C SER A 531 23.69 -73.08 -40.78
N GLN A 532 24.15 -72.13 -41.60
CA GLN A 532 24.71 -72.43 -42.93
C GLN A 532 25.94 -73.34 -42.85
N LEU A 533 26.81 -73.14 -41.86
CA LEU A 533 27.98 -73.99 -41.63
C LEU A 533 27.57 -75.42 -41.27
N MET A 534 26.57 -75.58 -40.38
CA MET A 534 26.03 -76.89 -40.02
C MET A 534 25.44 -77.61 -41.24
N GLU A 535 24.70 -76.88 -42.09
CA GLU A 535 24.17 -77.43 -43.35
C GLU A 535 25.30 -77.86 -44.30
N ALA A 536 26.36 -77.05 -44.45
CA ALA A 536 27.50 -77.38 -45.30
C ALA A 536 28.29 -78.60 -44.77
N VAL A 537 28.47 -78.71 -43.44
CA VAL A 537 29.08 -79.88 -42.81
C VAL A 537 28.21 -81.12 -43.04
N GLN A 538 26.89 -81.01 -42.89
CA GLN A 538 25.95 -82.10 -43.14
C GLN A 538 26.04 -82.58 -44.59
N GLN A 539 26.01 -81.67 -45.57
CA GLN A 539 26.20 -82.00 -46.99
C GLN A 539 27.55 -82.66 -47.26
N LYS A 540 28.64 -82.18 -46.62
CA LYS A 540 29.97 -82.80 -46.76
C LYS A 540 29.99 -84.22 -46.20
N VAL A 541 29.35 -84.45 -45.06
CA VAL A 541 29.22 -85.79 -44.45
C VAL A 541 28.43 -86.73 -45.37
N GLU A 542 27.32 -86.26 -45.94
CA GLU A 542 26.53 -87.04 -46.91
C GLU A 542 27.33 -87.40 -48.16
N LEU A 543 28.09 -86.45 -48.72
CA LEU A 543 28.97 -86.71 -49.86
C LEU A 543 30.11 -87.68 -49.51
N SER A 544 30.69 -87.59 -48.30
CA SER A 544 31.71 -88.55 -47.87
C SER A 544 31.14 -89.96 -47.68
N GLN A 545 29.92 -90.08 -47.13
CA GLN A 545 29.22 -91.36 -47.01
C GLN A 545 28.92 -91.95 -48.40
N GLN A 546 28.47 -91.12 -49.36
CA GLN A 546 28.29 -91.54 -50.74
C GLN A 546 29.61 -92.02 -51.36
N LEU A 547 30.71 -91.30 -51.16
CA LEU A 547 32.03 -91.73 -51.67
C LEU A 547 32.48 -93.06 -51.06
N GLU A 548 32.27 -93.28 -49.76
CA GLU A 548 32.54 -94.57 -49.11
C GLU A 548 31.67 -95.69 -49.69
N GLN A 549 30.39 -95.42 -49.94
CA GLN A 549 29.50 -96.38 -50.61
C GLN A 549 29.99 -96.72 -52.02
N TRP A 550 30.39 -95.73 -52.82
CA TRP A 550 30.96 -95.95 -54.15
C TRP A 550 32.28 -96.74 -54.11
N LYS A 551 33.12 -96.53 -53.08
CA LYS A 551 34.35 -97.31 -52.89
C LYS A 551 34.02 -98.77 -52.62
N LEU A 552 33.10 -99.05 -51.70
CA LEU A 552 32.64 -100.41 -51.40
C LEU A 552 32.04 -101.09 -52.65
N ASP A 553 31.18 -100.38 -53.39
CA ASP A 553 30.58 -100.92 -54.61
C ASP A 553 31.64 -101.23 -55.68
N MET A 554 32.69 -100.39 -55.79
CA MET A 554 33.78 -100.62 -56.73
C MET A 554 34.73 -101.75 -56.29
N GLU A 555 35.00 -101.90 -55.00
CA GLU A 555 35.71 -103.06 -54.44
C GLU A 555 34.94 -104.35 -54.73
N VAL A 556 33.62 -104.37 -54.52
CA VAL A 556 32.76 -105.50 -54.86
C VAL A 556 32.79 -105.79 -56.37
N LEU A 557 32.80 -104.77 -57.23
CA LEU A 557 32.92 -104.97 -58.68
C LEU A 557 34.28 -105.55 -59.07
N LEU A 558 35.36 -105.07 -58.45
CA LEU A 558 36.71 -105.62 -58.65
C LEU A 558 36.81 -107.06 -58.17
N ASP A 559 36.30 -107.38 -56.98
CA ASP A 559 36.23 -108.73 -56.43
C ASP A 559 35.42 -109.65 -57.34
N ASN A 560 34.27 -109.20 -57.83
CA ASN A 560 33.48 -109.93 -58.81
C ASN A 560 34.23 -110.14 -60.13
N GLN A 561 35.01 -109.15 -60.59
CA GLN A 561 35.81 -109.26 -61.80
C GLN A 561 36.99 -110.24 -61.62
N VAL A 562 37.65 -110.22 -60.47
CA VAL A 562 38.70 -111.17 -60.10
C VAL A 562 38.12 -112.58 -59.99
N MET A 563 37.00 -112.76 -59.29
CA MET A 563 36.29 -114.04 -59.19
C MET A 563 35.82 -114.55 -60.56
N LYS A 564 35.37 -113.65 -61.46
CA LYS A 564 35.02 -114.01 -62.83
C LYS A 564 36.25 -114.42 -63.63
N LYS A 565 37.38 -113.72 -63.48
CA LYS A 565 38.66 -114.07 -64.10
C LYS A 565 39.18 -115.42 -63.63
N LEU A 566 39.15 -115.68 -62.32
CA LEU A 566 39.48 -116.98 -61.74
C LEU A 566 38.57 -118.06 -62.29
N LYS A 567 37.25 -117.84 -62.34
CA LYS A 567 36.30 -118.80 -62.94
C LYS A 567 36.48 -119.01 -64.45
N THR A 568 36.90 -117.99 -65.21
CA THR A 568 37.24 -118.17 -66.64
C THR A 568 38.57 -118.89 -66.81
N GLN A 569 39.56 -118.62 -65.96
CA GLN A 569 40.85 -119.32 -65.97
C GLN A 569 40.68 -120.80 -65.56
N GLU A 570 39.83 -121.09 -64.56
CA GLU A 570 39.40 -122.44 -64.20
C GLU A 570 38.61 -123.14 -65.31
N LYS A 571 37.91 -122.39 -66.19
CA LYS A 571 37.22 -122.94 -67.36
C LYS A 571 38.15 -123.15 -68.55
N ASP A 572 39.16 -122.30 -68.71
CA ASP A 572 40.20 -122.43 -69.74
C ASP A 572 41.16 -123.59 -69.41
N ASP A 573 41.35 -123.93 -68.13
CA ASP A 573 42.07 -125.13 -67.68
C ASP A 573 41.22 -126.43 -67.81
N ILE A 574 39.93 -126.33 -68.17
CA ILE A 574 39.00 -127.46 -68.36
C ILE A 574 38.26 -127.35 -69.71
N LYS A 575 38.94 -127.45 -70.87
CA LYS A 575 38.53 -128.30 -72.04
C LYS A 575 39.35 -128.09 -73.34
N PRO A 576 39.45 -129.14 -74.21
CA PRO A 576 40.17 -129.13 -75.49
C PRO A 576 39.30 -128.87 -76.74
N LYS A 577 40.00 -128.55 -77.85
CA LYS A 577 39.76 -128.75 -79.31
C LYS A 577 38.33 -128.87 -79.89
N ASP A 578 38.15 -128.01 -80.92
CA ASP A 578 37.58 -128.23 -82.28
C ASP A 578 36.14 -127.82 -82.66
N SER A 579 36.11 -126.80 -83.53
CA SER A 579 35.49 -126.67 -84.87
C SER A 579 33.96 -126.55 -85.12
N THR A 580 33.64 -125.41 -85.77
CA THR A 580 32.79 -125.18 -86.98
C THR A 580 31.26 -125.00 -86.94
N LEU A 581 30.88 -123.79 -87.43
CA LEU A 581 29.89 -123.44 -88.50
C LEU A 581 28.57 -122.70 -88.16
N SER A 582 28.47 -121.50 -88.77
CA SER A 582 27.30 -120.81 -89.37
C SER A 582 26.11 -120.40 -88.47
N ALA A 583 25.36 -119.32 -88.70
CA ALA A 583 25.43 -118.11 -89.51
C ALA A 583 24.27 -117.22 -89.00
N ASP A 584 24.39 -115.91 -89.20
CA ASP A 584 23.32 -114.92 -89.48
C ASP A 584 23.42 -113.62 -88.69
N THR A 585 23.23 -112.56 -89.46
CA THR A 585 23.45 -111.14 -89.19
C THR A 585 22.07 -110.43 -89.27
N PRO A 586 21.96 -109.09 -89.15
CA PRO A 586 21.75 -108.20 -88.01
C PRO A 586 20.25 -107.69 -88.03
N PRO A 587 19.76 -106.51 -87.54
CA PRO A 587 20.50 -105.30 -87.16
C PRO A 587 19.91 -104.32 -86.11
N THR A 588 20.67 -103.23 -85.94
CA THR A 588 20.25 -101.83 -85.65
C THR A 588 19.86 -101.48 -84.20
N LYS A 589 20.22 -100.33 -83.59
CA LYS A 589 20.65 -99.02 -84.12
C LYS A 589 21.24 -98.15 -82.98
N ALA A 590 22.18 -97.30 -83.38
CA ALA A 590 22.40 -95.90 -82.96
C ALA A 590 22.89 -95.55 -81.53
N THR A 591 24.13 -95.06 -81.54
CA THR A 591 24.82 -94.08 -80.69
C THR A 591 24.14 -92.68 -80.71
N PRO A 592 24.77 -91.57 -80.27
CA PRO A 592 25.16 -91.14 -78.91
C PRO A 592 24.77 -89.66 -78.63
N ALA A 593 24.91 -89.15 -77.41
CA ALA A 593 25.21 -87.72 -77.15
C ALA A 593 25.60 -87.54 -75.67
N ARG A 594 26.87 -87.22 -75.36
CA ARG A 594 27.36 -85.84 -75.14
C ARG A 594 26.42 -85.07 -74.19
N GLY A 595 26.73 -84.90 -72.91
CA GLY A 595 27.91 -84.23 -72.40
C GLY A 595 27.60 -82.73 -72.24
N LYS A 596 27.60 -82.24 -71.00
CA LYS A 596 28.06 -80.93 -70.52
C LYS A 596 27.63 -80.76 -69.05
N LEU A 597 28.56 -80.88 -68.12
CA LEU A 597 29.41 -79.81 -67.57
C LEU A 597 28.62 -78.80 -66.74
N PHE A 598 28.76 -78.95 -65.42
CA PHE A 598 28.99 -77.92 -64.41
C PHE A 598 28.66 -76.47 -64.80
N ARG A 599 27.77 -75.87 -64.01
CA ARG A 599 27.97 -74.60 -63.29
C ARG A 599 26.69 -74.31 -62.52
N LEU A 600 26.80 -74.04 -61.22
CA LEU A 600 26.32 -72.80 -60.59
C LEU A 600 26.51 -72.93 -59.08
N TRP A 601 27.63 -72.39 -58.60
CA TRP A 601 27.69 -71.69 -57.33
C TRP A 601 27.38 -70.22 -57.65
N ARG A 602 26.36 -69.67 -57.00
CA ARG A 602 26.31 -68.28 -56.56
C ARG A 602 25.62 -68.26 -55.21
#